data_AF-A0A9D9J232-F1
#
_entry.id   AF-A0A9D9J232-F1
#
_cell.length_a   1.000
_cell.length_b   1.000
_cell.length_c   1.000
_cell.angle_alpha   90.00
_cell.angle_beta   90.00
_cell.angle_gamma   90.00
#
_symmetry.space_group_name_H-M   'P 1'
#
loop_
_entity.id
_entity.type
_entity.pdbx_description
1 polymer ?
#
loop_
_entity_poly.entity_id
_entity_poly.type
_entity_poly.pdbx_seq_one_letter_code
_entity_poly.pdbx_strand_id
1 'polypeptide(L)'
;MKRSVKIKSMKYEDFNDNEYIENMLKELRENGTNVIIGCLDDVIEWGRSNSLWPLTFATSCCGIEFMAVGAARYDFARFGFEVTRASPRQADFIMVAGTITYKMAPVLKRLYDQMADPKYVVATGGCAISGGPFKKSYHVVQGVDKILPVDVYIPGCPPRPEAMLYGLMQLQRKVKTQRFLGGLNKGISEKEYERLMREEPIKPEQAENYDESGLA
;
A
#
# COMPACT_ATOMS: atom_id res chain seq x y z
N MET A 1 -2.99 -13.55 -26.86
CA MET A 1 -1.99 -14.22 -25.99
C MET A 1 -2.53 -14.21 -24.56
N LYS A 2 -2.59 -15.35 -23.85
CA LYS A 2 -3.12 -15.40 -22.47
C LYS A 2 -2.19 -14.60 -21.53
N ARG A 3 -2.55 -13.35 -21.19
CA ARG A 3 -1.84 -12.53 -20.18
C ARG A 3 -2.02 -13.24 -18.84
N SER A 4 -0.92 -13.77 -18.28
CA SER A 4 -0.87 -14.44 -16.97
C SER A 4 0.12 -13.67 -16.11
N VAL A 5 -0.33 -13.23 -14.93
CA VAL A 5 0.52 -12.47 -14.00
C VAL A 5 1.45 -13.46 -13.30
N LYS A 6 2.70 -13.53 -13.76
CA LYS A 6 3.73 -14.40 -13.19
C LYS A 6 4.60 -13.62 -12.22
N ILE A 7 4.80 -14.15 -11.01
CA ILE A 7 5.79 -13.63 -10.06
C ILE A 7 6.98 -14.58 -10.02
N LYS A 8 8.16 -14.03 -9.72
CA LYS A 8 9.35 -14.82 -9.43
C LYS A 8 9.09 -15.69 -8.20
N SER A 9 9.33 -17.00 -8.30
CA SER A 9 9.38 -17.94 -7.16
C SER A 9 8.06 -18.46 -6.55
N MET A 10 6.88 -18.10 -7.06
CA MET A 10 5.61 -18.69 -6.61
C MET A 10 4.71 -19.00 -7.81
N LYS A 11 4.06 -20.17 -7.79
CA LYS A 11 3.16 -20.55 -8.88
C LYS A 11 1.84 -19.80 -8.73
N TYR A 12 1.12 -19.64 -9.84
CA TYR A 12 -0.18 -18.98 -9.84
C TYR A 12 -1.21 -19.70 -8.96
N GLU A 13 -1.09 -21.02 -8.86
CA GLU A 13 -1.96 -21.93 -8.10
C GLU A 13 -1.79 -21.78 -6.58
N ASP A 14 -0.64 -21.27 -6.11
CA ASP A 14 -0.35 -21.13 -4.67
C ASP A 14 -1.01 -19.89 -4.06
N PHE A 15 -1.64 -19.03 -4.88
CA PHE A 15 -2.37 -17.86 -4.43
C PHE A 15 -3.84 -18.22 -4.21
N ASN A 16 -4.30 -18.06 -2.97
CA ASN A 16 -5.69 -18.38 -2.60
C ASN A 16 -6.70 -17.30 -3.06
N ASP A 17 -6.25 -16.06 -3.30
CA ASP A 17 -7.12 -14.90 -3.57
C ASP A 17 -6.92 -14.35 -5.01
N ASN A 18 -7.34 -15.13 -6.01
CA ASN A 18 -7.10 -14.81 -7.43
C ASN A 18 -8.27 -14.06 -8.12
N GLU A 19 -9.48 -14.16 -7.61
CA GLU A 19 -10.70 -13.71 -8.30
C GLU A 19 -10.69 -12.21 -8.66
N TYR A 20 -10.24 -11.35 -7.74
CA TYR A 20 -10.16 -9.90 -7.97
C TYR A 20 -9.20 -9.55 -9.12
N ILE A 21 -8.01 -10.16 -9.13
CA ILE A 21 -7.00 -9.91 -10.17
C ILE A 21 -7.47 -10.48 -11.51
N GLU A 22 -8.16 -11.62 -11.51
CA GLU A 22 -8.75 -12.19 -12.72
C GLU A 22 -9.84 -11.30 -13.31
N ASN A 23 -10.66 -10.68 -12.47
CA ASN A 23 -11.68 -9.73 -12.93
C ASN A 23 -11.03 -8.48 -13.53
N MET A 24 -10.00 -7.92 -12.90
CA MET A 24 -9.21 -6.82 -13.51
C MET A 24 -8.61 -7.25 -14.85
N LEU A 25 -8.07 -8.47 -14.96
CA LEU A 25 -7.52 -8.98 -16.22
C LEU A 25 -8.59 -9.18 -17.30
N LYS A 26 -9.82 -9.55 -16.95
CA LYS A 26 -10.95 -9.66 -17.88
C LYS A 26 -11.34 -8.28 -18.42
N GLU A 27 -11.54 -7.30 -17.55
CA GLU A 27 -11.83 -5.90 -17.94
C GLU A 27 -10.73 -5.35 -18.88
N LEU A 28 -9.46 -5.63 -18.58
CA LEU A 28 -8.35 -5.19 -19.42
C LEU A 28 -8.30 -5.85 -20.79
N ARG A 29 -8.82 -7.09 -20.92
CA ARG A 29 -8.96 -7.79 -22.20
C ARG A 29 -10.11 -7.24 -23.02
N GLU A 30 -11.22 -6.90 -22.37
CA GLU A 30 -12.40 -6.30 -23.01
C GLU A 30 -12.07 -4.91 -23.60
N ASN A 31 -11.23 -4.14 -22.92
CA ASN A 31 -10.79 -2.81 -23.36
C ASN A 31 -9.79 -2.79 -24.54
N GLY A 32 -9.49 -3.94 -25.17
CA GLY A 32 -8.79 -4.07 -26.47
C GLY A 32 -7.65 -3.08 -26.76
N THR A 33 -6.39 -3.43 -26.43
CA THR A 33 -5.22 -2.57 -26.73
C THR A 33 -4.47 -2.97 -27.99
N ASN A 34 -3.95 -1.97 -28.72
CA ASN A 34 -2.98 -2.17 -29.80
C ASN A 34 -1.77 -2.98 -29.31
N VAL A 35 -1.34 -3.98 -30.10
CA VAL A 35 -0.30 -4.95 -29.73
C VAL A 35 1.02 -4.28 -29.30
N ILE A 36 1.42 -3.22 -30.00
CA ILE A 36 2.66 -2.48 -29.72
C ILE A 36 2.59 -1.75 -28.37
N ILE A 37 1.46 -1.09 -28.08
CA ILE A 37 1.24 -0.38 -26.81
C ILE A 37 1.20 -1.39 -25.66
N GLY A 38 0.54 -2.54 -25.85
CA GLY A 38 0.48 -3.59 -24.85
C GLY A 38 1.86 -4.16 -24.49
N CYS A 39 2.73 -4.37 -25.48
CA CYS A 39 4.10 -4.83 -25.22
C CYS A 39 4.94 -3.80 -24.46
N LEU A 40 4.76 -2.50 -24.74
CA LEU A 40 5.49 -1.43 -24.04
C LEU A 40 5.00 -1.29 -22.59
N ASP A 41 3.70 -1.30 -22.37
CA ASP A 41 3.09 -1.33 -21.04
C ASP A 41 3.65 -2.52 -20.24
N ASP A 42 3.61 -3.74 -20.80
CA ASP A 42 4.10 -4.96 -20.14
C ASP A 42 5.55 -4.81 -19.62
N VAL A 43 6.42 -4.13 -20.37
CA VAL A 43 7.82 -3.89 -19.97
C VAL A 43 7.89 -2.86 -18.83
N ILE A 44 7.11 -1.79 -18.90
CA ILE A 44 7.07 -0.75 -17.85
C ILE A 44 6.54 -1.33 -16.54
N GLU A 45 5.42 -2.06 -16.58
CA GLU A 45 4.86 -2.69 -15.38
C GLU A 45 5.73 -3.82 -14.85
N TRP A 46 6.42 -4.56 -15.71
CA TRP A 46 7.44 -5.51 -15.27
C TRP A 46 8.58 -4.80 -14.53
N GLY A 47 9.08 -3.68 -15.03
CA GLY A 47 10.12 -2.90 -14.35
C GLY A 47 9.66 -2.43 -12.97
N ARG A 48 8.49 -1.80 -12.90
CA ARG A 48 7.93 -1.25 -11.66
C ARG A 48 7.63 -2.32 -10.62
N SER A 49 7.01 -3.42 -11.03
CA SER A 49 6.64 -4.50 -10.09
C SER A 49 7.84 -5.24 -9.49
N ASN A 50 9.00 -5.23 -10.14
CA ASN A 50 10.23 -5.84 -9.63
C ASN A 50 11.19 -4.84 -8.96
N SER A 51 10.77 -3.59 -8.72
CA SER A 51 11.63 -2.55 -8.11
C SER A 51 10.83 -1.57 -7.24
N LEU A 52 9.91 -2.09 -6.42
CA LEU A 52 9.11 -1.26 -5.53
C LEU A 52 9.88 -0.91 -4.26
N TRP A 53 10.06 0.37 -3.97
CA TRP A 53 10.73 0.80 -2.73
C TRP A 53 9.74 1.16 -1.61
N PRO A 54 9.79 0.45 -0.45
CA PRO A 54 8.94 0.75 0.69
C PRO A 54 9.37 2.02 1.43
N LEU A 55 8.40 2.87 1.73
CA LEU A 55 8.45 3.78 2.87
C LEU A 55 7.92 3.07 4.10
N THR A 56 8.82 2.82 5.04
CA THR A 56 8.52 2.07 6.26
C THR A 56 7.92 3.00 7.30
N PHE A 57 6.61 2.96 7.45
CA PHE A 57 5.92 3.71 8.50
C PHE A 57 5.61 2.79 9.68
N ALA A 58 6.65 2.52 10.47
CA ALA A 58 6.59 1.65 11.63
C ALA A 58 6.21 2.45 12.88
N THR A 59 4.96 2.33 13.33
CA THR A 59 4.45 3.04 14.52
C THR A 59 4.29 2.13 15.73
N SER A 60 4.27 0.81 15.56
CA SER A 60 4.00 -0.15 16.63
C SER A 60 4.66 -1.51 16.37
N CYS A 61 4.11 -2.59 16.94
CA CYS A 61 4.66 -3.95 16.88
C CYS A 61 4.82 -4.54 15.46
N CYS A 62 4.03 -4.13 14.47
CA CYS A 62 4.21 -4.63 13.10
C CYS A 62 5.52 -4.14 12.45
N GLY A 63 6.16 -3.11 13.02
CA GLY A 63 7.46 -2.62 12.57
C GLY A 63 8.60 -3.62 12.76
N ILE A 64 8.66 -4.31 13.92
CA ILE A 64 9.72 -5.30 14.16
C ILE A 64 9.58 -6.50 13.23
N GLU A 65 8.35 -6.86 12.92
CA GLU A 65 8.03 -7.94 12.01
C GLU A 65 8.46 -7.59 10.58
N PHE A 66 8.23 -6.34 10.16
CA PHE A 66 8.76 -5.83 8.90
C PHE A 66 10.31 -5.88 8.86
N MET A 67 10.99 -5.54 9.96
CA MET A 67 12.45 -5.70 10.05
C MET A 67 12.87 -7.17 9.94
N ALA A 68 12.07 -8.11 10.48
CA ALA A 68 12.31 -9.54 10.32
C ALA A 68 12.17 -10.01 8.87
N VAL A 69 11.22 -9.47 8.10
CA VAL A 69 11.13 -9.74 6.65
C VAL A 69 12.37 -9.24 5.91
N GLY A 70 12.97 -8.13 6.35
CA GLY A 70 14.22 -7.60 5.80
C GLY A 70 15.49 -8.34 6.25
N ALA A 71 15.39 -9.21 7.25
CA ALA A 71 16.53 -9.96 7.75
C ALA A 71 16.89 -11.14 6.81
N ALA A 72 18.11 -11.66 6.97
CA ALA A 72 18.70 -12.69 6.11
C ALA A 72 17.87 -13.98 5.93
N ARG A 73 16.93 -14.27 6.84
CA ARG A 73 16.07 -15.44 6.74
C ARG A 73 15.03 -15.33 5.62
N TYR A 74 14.40 -14.16 5.47
CA TYR A 74 13.29 -13.97 4.53
C TYR A 74 13.69 -13.12 3.33
N ASP A 75 14.56 -12.13 3.55
CA ASP A 75 15.16 -11.28 2.52
C ASP A 75 14.17 -10.81 1.43
N PHE A 76 13.37 -9.78 1.74
CA PHE A 76 12.49 -9.18 0.73
C PHE A 76 13.26 -8.54 -0.45
N ALA A 77 14.58 -8.32 -0.35
CA ALA A 77 15.37 -7.75 -1.44
C ALA A 77 15.36 -8.66 -2.67
N ARG A 78 15.25 -9.98 -2.48
CA ARG A 78 15.12 -10.98 -3.56
C ARG A 78 13.99 -10.67 -4.56
N PHE A 79 12.93 -10.01 -4.07
CA PHE A 79 11.75 -9.68 -4.85
C PHE A 79 11.75 -8.24 -5.37
N GLY A 80 12.82 -7.47 -5.13
CA GLY A 80 12.94 -6.08 -5.60
C GLY A 80 12.50 -5.03 -4.59
N PHE A 81 12.27 -5.42 -3.32
CA PHE A 81 11.93 -4.51 -2.23
C PHE A 81 13.17 -3.99 -1.48
N GLU A 82 14.36 -4.13 -2.06
CA GLU A 82 15.66 -4.11 -1.39
C GLU A 82 15.97 -2.83 -0.58
N VAL A 83 15.47 -1.67 -1.02
CA VAL A 83 15.77 -0.39 -0.37
C VAL A 83 14.56 0.18 0.35
N THR A 84 14.57 0.10 1.67
CA THR A 84 13.66 0.86 2.53
C THR A 84 14.10 2.32 2.55
N ARG A 85 13.40 3.17 1.81
CA ARG A 85 13.74 4.60 1.71
C ARG A 85 13.06 5.37 2.84
N ALA A 86 13.85 6.10 3.61
CA ALA A 86 13.34 6.99 4.66
C ALA A 86 12.69 8.27 4.11
N SER A 87 12.85 8.56 2.81
CA SER A 87 12.27 9.76 2.19
C SER A 87 11.03 9.41 1.35
N PRO A 88 9.89 10.09 1.55
CA PRO A 88 8.67 9.83 0.79
C PRO A 88 8.81 10.13 -0.70
N ARG A 89 9.70 11.07 -1.07
CA ARG A 89 9.93 11.43 -2.47
C ARG A 89 10.65 10.36 -3.29
N GLN A 90 11.31 9.42 -2.62
CA GLN A 90 12.02 8.31 -3.28
C GLN A 90 11.25 6.99 -3.18
N ALA A 91 10.22 6.89 -2.33
CA ALA A 91 9.50 5.64 -2.13
C ALA A 91 8.28 5.54 -3.04
N ASP A 92 7.97 4.32 -3.48
CA ASP A 92 6.84 4.04 -4.38
C ASP A 92 5.59 3.59 -3.61
N PHE A 93 5.76 2.99 -2.43
CA PHE A 93 4.63 2.61 -1.60
C PHE A 93 4.88 2.88 -0.13
N ILE A 94 3.82 3.21 0.59
CA ILE A 94 3.86 3.37 2.04
C ILE A 94 3.30 2.12 2.70
N MET A 95 4.10 1.54 3.59
CA MET A 95 3.69 0.41 4.40
C MET A 95 3.32 0.90 5.80
N VAL A 96 2.03 0.86 6.11
CA VAL A 96 1.53 1.26 7.42
C VAL A 96 1.61 0.06 8.35
N ALA A 97 2.70 0.02 9.12
CA ALA A 97 3.07 -1.09 9.98
C ALA A 97 2.81 -0.75 11.46
N GLY A 98 1.54 -0.71 11.84
CA GLY A 98 1.15 -0.53 13.24
C GLY A 98 -0.14 0.26 13.45
N THR A 99 -0.32 0.71 14.69
CA THR A 99 -1.48 1.50 15.09
C THR A 99 -1.28 2.96 14.68
N ILE A 100 -2.31 3.58 14.11
CA ILE A 100 -2.33 5.02 13.81
C ILE A 100 -3.18 5.74 14.84
N THR A 101 -2.56 6.70 15.53
CA THR A 101 -3.27 7.59 16.45
C THR A 101 -3.78 8.82 15.71
N TYR A 102 -4.78 9.51 16.26
CA TYR A 102 -5.30 10.75 15.67
C TYR A 102 -4.21 11.81 15.49
N LYS A 103 -3.25 11.89 16.43
CA LYS A 103 -2.09 12.78 16.31
C LYS A 103 -1.17 12.43 15.12
N MET A 104 -1.04 11.15 14.80
CA MET A 104 -0.17 10.69 13.70
C MET A 104 -0.88 10.70 12.33
N ALA A 105 -2.21 10.70 12.31
CA ALA A 105 -3.01 10.72 11.09
C ALA A 105 -2.67 11.88 10.11
N PRO A 106 -2.56 13.16 10.53
CA PRO A 106 -2.20 14.24 9.61
C PRO A 106 -0.77 14.11 9.08
N VAL A 107 0.16 13.56 9.89
CA VAL A 107 1.55 13.31 9.46
C VAL A 107 1.58 12.24 8.37
N LEU A 108 0.83 11.16 8.56
CA LEU A 108 0.71 10.08 7.59
C LEU A 108 0.12 10.58 6.26
N LYS A 109 -0.91 11.43 6.32
CA LYS A 109 -1.49 12.06 5.13
C LYS A 109 -0.48 12.94 4.38
N ARG A 110 0.27 13.79 5.10
CA ARG A 110 1.33 14.62 4.51
C ARG A 110 2.41 13.79 3.83
N LEU A 111 2.84 12.68 4.44
CA LEU A 111 3.83 11.79 3.82
C LEU A 111 3.31 11.22 2.51
N TYR A 112 2.07 10.76 2.48
CA TYR A 112 1.45 10.23 1.27
C TYR A 112 1.28 11.28 0.17
N ASP A 113 0.90 12.51 0.53
CA ASP A 113 0.76 13.61 -0.42
C ASP A 113 2.12 14.05 -1.01
N GLN A 114 3.23 13.82 -0.30
CA GLN A 114 4.58 14.11 -0.78
C GLN A 114 5.19 13.01 -1.67
N MET A 115 4.55 11.84 -1.77
CA MET A 115 5.01 10.75 -2.63
C MET A 115 4.69 11.04 -4.09
N ALA A 116 5.60 10.65 -4.99
CA ALA A 116 5.37 10.75 -6.42
C ALA A 116 4.31 9.73 -6.87
N ASP A 117 3.49 10.10 -7.84
CA ASP A 117 2.67 9.11 -8.55
C ASP A 117 3.57 8.32 -9.48
N PRO A 118 3.51 6.98 -9.42
CA PRO A 118 2.42 6.14 -8.94
C PRO A 118 2.65 5.54 -7.55
N LYS A 119 1.79 5.92 -6.59
CA LYS A 119 1.90 5.49 -5.18
C LYS A 119 0.96 4.35 -4.79
N TYR A 120 1.42 3.52 -3.85
CA TYR A 120 0.62 2.42 -3.28
C TYR A 120 0.61 2.46 -1.75
N VAL A 121 -0.43 1.89 -1.14
CA VAL A 121 -0.56 1.83 0.32
C VAL A 121 -0.83 0.39 0.75
N VAL A 122 -0.03 -0.11 1.69
CA VAL A 122 -0.21 -1.43 2.29
C VAL A 122 -0.56 -1.28 3.76
N ALA A 123 -1.75 -1.73 4.15
CA ALA A 123 -2.17 -1.74 5.55
C ALA A 123 -1.76 -3.07 6.20
N THR A 124 -0.90 -3.00 7.23
CA THR A 124 -0.34 -4.19 7.87
C THR A 124 -0.80 -4.31 9.32
N GLY A 125 -1.41 -5.46 9.61
CA GLY A 125 -1.88 -5.82 10.94
C GLY A 125 -3.28 -5.30 11.27
N GLY A 126 -3.93 -5.94 12.25
CA GLY A 126 -5.32 -5.64 12.62
C GLY A 126 -5.53 -4.19 13.05
N CYS A 127 -4.51 -3.57 13.63
CA CYS A 127 -4.54 -2.14 14.01
C CYS A 127 -4.70 -1.22 12.81
N ALA A 128 -3.94 -1.43 11.73
CA ALA A 128 -4.01 -0.61 10.52
C ALA A 128 -5.32 -0.84 9.74
N ILE A 129 -5.86 -2.06 9.76
CA ILE A 129 -7.06 -2.42 9.00
C ILE A 129 -8.34 -1.89 9.67
N SER A 130 -8.46 -2.04 10.99
CA SER A 130 -9.73 -1.80 11.70
C SER A 130 -9.60 -1.15 13.08
N GLY A 131 -8.39 -0.74 13.47
CA GLY A 131 -8.04 -0.36 14.83
C GLY A 131 -7.68 -1.56 15.73
N GLY A 132 -7.99 -2.79 15.30
CA GLY A 132 -7.57 -4.03 15.95
C GLY A 132 -8.03 -4.11 17.41
N PRO A 133 -7.17 -4.55 18.35
CA PRO A 133 -7.52 -4.60 19.77
C PRO A 133 -7.83 -3.21 20.36
N PHE A 134 -7.37 -2.14 19.72
CA PHE A 134 -7.54 -0.77 20.19
C PHE A 134 -8.77 -0.07 19.60
N LYS A 135 -9.68 -0.79 18.93
CA LYS A 135 -10.87 -0.21 18.28
C LYS A 135 -11.76 0.64 19.20
N LYS A 136 -11.80 0.32 20.50
CA LYS A 136 -12.56 1.06 21.53
C LYS A 136 -11.77 2.21 22.19
N SER A 137 -10.53 2.43 21.79
CA SER A 137 -9.66 3.47 22.38
C SER A 137 -9.98 4.83 21.78
N TYR A 138 -9.96 5.87 22.60
CA TYR A 138 -10.32 7.25 22.20
C TYR A 138 -9.34 7.88 21.21
N HIS A 139 -8.07 7.44 21.19
CA HIS A 139 -6.99 8.08 20.45
C HIS A 139 -6.59 7.36 19.16
N VAL A 140 -7.20 6.22 18.84
CA VAL A 140 -6.81 5.37 17.70
C VAL A 140 -7.79 5.51 16.55
N VAL A 141 -7.26 5.68 15.34
CA VAL A 141 -8.06 5.70 14.12
C VAL A 141 -8.49 4.27 13.79
N GLN A 142 -9.80 4.06 13.61
CA GLN A 142 -10.39 2.76 13.30
C GLN A 142 -10.21 2.39 11.81
N GLY A 143 -8.96 2.23 11.39
CA GLY A 143 -8.58 1.87 10.02
C GLY A 143 -7.91 3.00 9.25
N VAL A 144 -6.84 2.65 8.54
CA VAL A 144 -6.06 3.57 7.69
C VAL A 144 -6.85 4.02 6.46
N ASP A 145 -7.82 3.21 6.02
CA ASP A 145 -8.72 3.49 4.88
C ASP A 145 -9.48 4.81 4.99
N LYS A 146 -9.67 5.30 6.22
CA LYS A 146 -10.32 6.59 6.48
C LYS A 146 -9.44 7.78 6.11
N ILE A 147 -8.13 7.57 5.96
CA ILE A 147 -7.13 8.60 5.72
C ILE A 147 -6.53 8.44 4.31
N LEU A 148 -6.17 7.20 3.96
CA LEU A 148 -5.46 6.87 2.73
C LEU A 148 -6.18 5.75 1.96
N PRO A 149 -6.16 5.77 0.63
CA PRO A 149 -6.69 4.66 -0.17
C PRO A 149 -5.76 3.45 -0.07
N VAL A 150 -6.21 2.37 0.57
CA VAL A 150 -5.42 1.16 0.77
C VAL A 150 -5.51 0.21 -0.43
N ASP A 151 -4.36 -0.32 -0.86
CA ASP A 151 -4.28 -1.25 -1.99
C ASP A 151 -4.34 -2.71 -1.60
N VAL A 152 -3.63 -3.06 -0.52
CA VAL A 152 -3.47 -4.42 -0.04
C VAL A 152 -3.56 -4.41 1.48
N TYR A 153 -4.33 -5.36 2.01
CA TYR A 153 -4.49 -5.58 3.43
C TYR A 153 -3.76 -6.86 3.84
N ILE A 154 -2.95 -6.76 4.89
CA ILE A 154 -2.22 -7.91 5.45
C ILE A 154 -2.75 -8.14 6.88
N PRO A 155 -3.66 -9.10 7.09
CA PRO A 155 -4.21 -9.38 8.41
C PRO A 155 -3.18 -10.07 9.32
N GLY A 156 -3.16 -9.70 10.61
CA GLY A 156 -2.31 -10.31 11.65
C GLY A 156 -2.10 -9.40 12.86
N CYS A 157 -1.47 -9.90 13.94
CA CYS A 157 -1.19 -9.10 15.14
C CYS A 157 0.03 -9.61 15.96
N PRO A 158 1.28 -9.43 15.48
CA PRO A 158 1.66 -9.02 14.13
C PRO A 158 1.54 -10.21 13.13
N PRO A 159 1.38 -9.95 11.82
CA PRO A 159 1.34 -11.01 10.81
C PRO A 159 2.71 -11.65 10.67
N ARG A 160 2.81 -12.98 10.59
CA ARG A 160 4.12 -13.64 10.42
C ARG A 160 4.89 -13.14 9.19
N PRO A 161 6.23 -13.24 9.14
CA PRO A 161 7.01 -12.65 8.07
C PRO A 161 6.67 -13.25 6.71
N GLU A 162 6.29 -14.53 6.66
CA GLU A 162 5.83 -15.20 5.44
C GLU A 162 4.52 -14.61 4.91
N ALA A 163 3.57 -14.30 5.81
CA ALA A 163 2.30 -13.70 5.46
C ALA A 163 2.48 -12.25 4.97
N MET A 164 3.42 -11.54 5.58
CA MET A 164 3.80 -10.19 5.14
C MET A 164 4.43 -10.21 3.74
N LEU A 165 5.33 -11.17 3.47
CA LEU A 165 5.91 -11.37 2.16
C LEU A 165 4.86 -11.73 1.11
N TYR A 166 3.89 -12.60 1.45
CA TYR A 166 2.75 -12.91 0.58
C TYR A 166 1.94 -11.66 0.21
N GLY A 167 1.67 -10.79 1.18
CA GLY A 167 1.00 -9.50 0.94
C GLY A 167 1.79 -8.58 -0.01
N LEU A 168 3.11 -8.50 0.16
CA LEU A 168 3.98 -7.76 -0.77
C LEU A 168 3.97 -8.35 -2.18
N MET A 169 3.96 -9.68 -2.31
CA MET A 169 3.82 -10.36 -3.60
C MET A 169 2.45 -10.06 -4.23
N GLN A 170 1.37 -10.01 -3.45
CA GLN A 170 0.05 -9.62 -3.94
C GLN A 170 0.06 -8.18 -4.47
N LEU A 171 0.78 -7.26 -3.83
CA LEU A 171 1.00 -5.91 -4.35
C LEU A 171 1.71 -5.94 -5.71
N GLN A 172 2.77 -6.74 -5.86
CA GLN A 172 3.45 -6.89 -7.15
C GLN A 172 2.51 -7.35 -8.27
N ARG A 173 1.58 -8.28 -7.98
CA ARG A 173 0.57 -8.73 -8.97
C ARG A 173 -0.39 -7.61 -9.35
N LYS A 174 -0.80 -6.81 -8.36
CA LYS A 174 -1.66 -5.66 -8.59
C LYS A 174 -0.97 -4.66 -9.53
N VAL A 175 0.31 -4.38 -9.30
CA VAL A 175 1.12 -3.50 -10.17
C VAL A 175 1.26 -4.07 -11.59
N LYS A 176 1.55 -5.36 -11.74
CA LYS A 176 1.66 -6.02 -13.07
C LYS A 176 0.37 -6.01 -13.89
N THR A 177 -0.77 -5.83 -13.22
CA THR A 177 -2.08 -5.78 -13.89
C THR A 177 -2.39 -4.37 -14.40
N GLN A 178 -1.69 -3.33 -13.95
CA GLN A 178 -1.95 -1.96 -14.38
C GLN A 178 -1.49 -1.71 -15.83
N ARG A 179 -1.88 -0.56 -16.39
CA ARG A 179 -1.40 -0.07 -17.69
C ARG A 179 -0.98 1.38 -17.55
N PHE A 180 0.25 1.67 -17.91
CA PHE A 180 0.80 3.02 -17.83
C PHE A 180 0.29 3.92 -18.96
N LEU A 181 0.27 3.44 -20.20
CA LEU A 181 -0.09 4.25 -21.38
C LEU A 181 -1.59 4.17 -21.72
N GLY A 182 -2.29 3.16 -21.22
CA GLY A 182 -3.72 2.92 -21.46
C GLY A 182 -4.72 3.79 -20.68
N GLY A 183 -4.29 4.91 -20.09
CA GLY A 183 -5.19 5.90 -19.47
C GLY A 183 -5.77 5.54 -18.09
N LEU A 184 -5.46 4.38 -17.53
CA LEU A 184 -5.76 4.06 -16.12
C LEU A 184 -4.63 4.61 -15.22
N ASN A 185 -4.42 5.91 -15.27
CA ASN A 185 -3.62 6.58 -14.26
C ASN A 185 -4.35 6.45 -12.93
N LYS A 186 -3.70 5.80 -11.99
CA LYS A 186 -4.09 5.70 -10.58
C LYS A 186 -3.99 7.04 -9.84
N GLY A 187 -4.11 8.15 -10.56
CA GLY A 187 -4.31 9.44 -9.92
C GLY A 187 -5.62 9.34 -9.16
N ILE A 188 -5.58 9.65 -7.86
CA ILE A 188 -6.81 9.89 -7.13
C ILE A 188 -7.59 10.92 -7.98
N SER A 189 -8.81 10.57 -8.41
CA SER A 189 -9.60 11.54 -9.16
C SER A 189 -9.69 12.80 -8.32
N GLU A 190 -9.53 13.98 -8.91
CA GLU A 190 -9.49 15.25 -8.16
C GLU A 190 -10.69 15.37 -7.21
N LYS A 191 -11.84 14.80 -7.61
CA LYS A 191 -13.07 14.65 -6.82
C LYS A 191 -12.96 13.71 -5.61
N GLU A 192 -12.23 12.61 -5.73
CA GLU A 192 -11.98 11.66 -4.64
C GLU A 192 -10.93 12.18 -3.67
N TYR A 193 -9.95 12.96 -4.16
CA TYR A 193 -9.01 13.70 -3.33
C TYR A 193 -9.72 14.82 -2.57
N GLU A 194 -10.55 15.61 -3.26
CA GLU A 194 -11.41 16.62 -2.65
C GLU A 194 -12.41 16.04 -1.67
N ARG A 195 -12.93 14.83 -1.90
CA ARG A 195 -13.80 14.13 -0.95
C ARG A 195 -13.03 13.73 0.31
N LEU A 196 -11.84 13.15 0.17
CA LEU A 196 -10.94 12.83 1.28
C LEU A 196 -10.45 14.09 2.04
N MET A 197 -10.41 15.24 1.36
CA MET A 197 -10.07 16.54 1.98
C MET A 197 -11.27 17.25 2.61
N ARG A 198 -12.49 17.09 2.07
CA ARG A 198 -13.74 17.62 2.65
C ARG A 198 -14.21 16.82 3.85
N GLU A 199 -14.07 15.50 3.79
CA GLU A 199 -14.20 14.61 4.94
C GLU A 199 -12.92 14.73 5.76
N GLU A 200 -12.68 15.88 6.40
CA GLU A 200 -11.58 15.99 7.36
C GLU A 200 -11.70 14.82 8.35
N PRO A 201 -10.70 13.92 8.45
CA PRO A 201 -10.77 12.84 9.42
C PRO A 201 -10.74 13.37 10.86
N ILE A 202 -10.48 14.67 11.03
CA ILE A 202 -10.31 15.42 12.27
C ILE A 202 -10.81 16.84 12.00
N LYS A 203 -11.92 17.28 12.62
CA LYS A 203 -12.29 18.70 12.60
C LYS A 203 -11.10 19.54 13.11
N PRO A 204 -10.78 20.72 12.56
CA PRO A 204 -9.65 21.54 12.97
C PRO A 204 -9.63 21.81 14.49
N GLU A 205 -10.81 21.92 15.10
CA GLU A 205 -11.00 22.01 16.56
C GLU A 205 -10.31 20.88 17.34
N GLN A 206 -10.27 19.65 16.81
CA GLN A 206 -9.64 18.51 17.47
C GLN A 206 -8.13 18.40 17.21
N ALA A 207 -7.56 19.15 16.27
CA ALA A 207 -6.11 19.23 16.05
C ALA A 207 -5.50 20.40 16.85
N GLU A 208 -6.17 21.56 16.86
CA GLU A 208 -5.74 22.75 17.61
C GLU A 208 -5.70 22.51 19.14
N ASN A 209 -6.66 21.76 19.68
CA ASN A 209 -6.69 21.41 21.11
C ASN A 209 -5.51 20.54 21.59
N TYR A 210 -4.74 19.89 20.70
CA TYR A 210 -3.55 19.10 21.08
C TYR A 210 -2.24 19.88 21.00
N ASP A 211 -2.18 20.97 20.23
CA ASP A 211 -1.00 21.82 20.19
C ASP A 211 -0.95 22.77 21.40
N GLU A 212 -2.11 23.14 21.96
CA GLU A 212 -2.18 23.96 23.19
C GLU A 212 -2.02 23.16 24.50
N SER A 213 -2.34 21.86 24.51
CA SER A 213 -2.23 21.00 25.71
C SER A 213 -0.88 20.28 25.86
N GLY A 214 0.04 20.45 24.90
CA GLY A 214 1.37 19.82 24.87
C GLY A 214 2.54 20.76 25.16
N LEU A 215 2.28 22.02 25.50
CA LEU A 215 3.25 23.01 25.97
C LEU A 215 2.91 23.40 27.42
N ALA A 216 3.09 22.44 28.33
CA ALA A 216 3.19 22.66 29.76
C ALA A 216 4.24 21.70 30.34
#